data_AF-A0A699XSD1-F1
#
_entry.id   AF-A0A699XSD1-F1
#
_cell.length_a   1.000
_cell.length_b   1.000
_cell.length_c   1.000
_cell.angle_alpha   90.00
_cell.angle_beta   90.00
_cell.angle_gamma   90.00
#
_symmetry.space_group_name_H-M   'P 1'
#
loop_
_entity.id
_entity.type
_entity.pdbx_description
1 polymer ?
#
loop_
_entity_poly.entity_id
_entity_poly.type
_entity_poly.pdbx_seq_one_letter_code
_entity_poly.pdbx_strand_id
1 'polypeptide(L)' 'MTKLTQKSVKFDWEEKAKTAFQLLKRKLCSAPILTLPEGSKNFVVYCDASHKGLG' A
#
# COMPACT_ATOMS: atom_id res chain seq x y z
N MET A 1 15.58 -2.36 1.79
CA MET A 1 15.67 -1.30 0.76
C MET A 1 15.36 -1.96 -0.58
N THR A 2 14.51 -1.37 -1.42
CA THR A 2 14.25 -1.91 -2.77
C THR A 2 15.38 -1.46 -3.71
N LYS A 3 15.65 -2.22 -4.77
CA LYS A 3 16.72 -1.93 -5.74
C LYS A 3 16.57 -0.53 -6.39
N LEU A 4 15.33 -0.06 -6.54
CA LEU A 4 14.99 1.25 -7.10
C LEU A 4 15.43 2.44 -6.23
N THR A 5 15.59 2.26 -4.93
CA THR A 5 15.94 3.35 -3.99
C THR A 5 17.36 3.23 -3.43
N GLN A 6 18.14 2.28 -3.95
CA GLN A 6 19.51 2.05 -3.52
C GLN A 6 20.46 3.11 -4.12
N LYS A 7 21.29 3.74 -3.29
CA LYS A 7 22.32 4.67 -3.74
C LYS A 7 23.31 3.97 -4.69
N SER A 8 23.78 4.72 -5.69
CA SER A 8 24.76 4.25 -6.68
C SER A 8 24.30 3.07 -7.55
N VAL A 9 23.00 2.75 -7.54
CA VAL A 9 22.38 1.81 -8.49
C VAL A 9 21.61 2.63 -9.51
N LYS A 10 21.77 2.31 -10.80
CA LYS A 10 20.99 2.94 -11.88
C LYS A 10 19.51 2.68 -11.62
N PHE A 11 18.71 3.75 -11.63
CA PHE A 11 17.26 3.63 -11.57
C PHE A 11 16.78 2.97 -12.88
N ASP A 12 16.30 1.74 -12.78
CA ASP A 12 15.77 0.98 -13.91
C ASP A 12 14.32 0.59 -13.65
N TRP A 13 13.41 1.20 -14.41
CA TRP A 13 11.97 0.99 -14.28
C TRP A 13 11.52 -0.17 -15.16
N GLU A 14 11.94 -1.37 -14.78
CA GLU A 14 11.59 -2.60 -15.48
C GLU A 14 10.08 -2.94 -15.36
N GLU A 15 9.60 -3.84 -16.23
CA GLU A 15 8.18 -4.23 -16.26
C GLU A 15 7.66 -4.80 -14.93
N LYS A 16 8.54 -5.42 -14.11
CA LYS A 16 8.17 -5.87 -12.76
C LYS A 16 7.77 -4.70 -11.86
N ALA A 17 8.56 -3.62 -11.87
CA ALA A 17 8.28 -2.41 -11.07
C ALA A 17 7.01 -1.71 -11.57
N LYS A 18 6.86 -1.59 -12.89
CA LYS A 18 5.67 -1.02 -13.52
C LYS A 18 4.40 -1.80 -13.19
N THR A 19 4.45 -3.12 -13.29
CA THR A 19 3.31 -4.00 -12.96
C THR A 19 2.93 -3.88 -11.49
N ALA A 20 3.90 -3.91 -10.58
CA ALA A 20 3.67 -3.72 -9.14
C ALA A 20 3.03 -2.35 -8.84
N PHE A 21 3.52 -1.30 -9.50
CA PHE A 21 2.97 0.05 -9.35
C PHE A 21 1.53 0.16 -9.87
N GLN A 22 1.21 -0.42 -11.04
CA GLN A 22 -0.16 -0.43 -11.56
C GLN A 22 -1.11 -1.23 -10.66
N LEU A 23 -0.64 -2.37 -10.11
CA LEU A 23 -1.41 -3.14 -9.14
C LEU A 23 -1.71 -2.31 -7.88
N LEU A 24 -0.71 -1.57 -7.37
CA LEU A 24 -0.88 -0.70 -6.22
C LEU A 24 -1.89 0.42 -6.50
N LYS A 25 -1.77 1.11 -7.65
CA LYS A 25 -2.76 2.12 -8.07
C LYS A 25 -4.17 1.55 -8.11
N ARG A 26 -4.34 0.38 -8.74
CA ARG A 26 -5.65 -0.28 -8.80
C ARG A 26 -6.21 -0.54 -7.41
N LYS A 27 -5.43 -1.16 -6.52
CA LYS A 27 -5.87 -1.49 -5.16
C LYS A 27 -6.24 -0.26 -4.32
N LEU A 28 -5.48 0.83 -4.45
CA LEU A 28 -5.74 2.07 -3.72
C LEU A 28 -6.96 2.82 -4.27
N CYS A 29 -7.11 2.87 -5.60
CA CYS A 29 -8.25 3.52 -6.24
C CYS A 29 -9.54 2.68 -6.20
N SER A 30 -9.45 1.38 -5.94
CA SER A 30 -10.60 0.47 -5.84
C SER A 30 -10.96 0.11 -4.41
N ALA A 31 -10.25 0.62 -3.40
CA ALA A 31 -10.55 0.31 -2.00
C ALA A 31 -11.97 0.78 -1.65
N PRO A 32 -12.72 0.01 -0.85
CA PRO A 32 -14.06 0.41 -0.44
C PRO A 32 -13.98 1.77 0.26
N ILE A 33 -14.89 2.65 -0.13
CA ILE A 33 -14.99 4.02 0.39
C ILE A 33 -14.97 3.93 1.92
N LEU A 34 -13.99 4.60 2.54
CA LEU A 34 -14.00 4.90 3.97
C LEU A 34 -15.16 5.86 4.21
N THR A 35 -16.37 5.32 4.33
CA THR A 35 -17.55 6.11 4.65
C THR A 35 -17.48 6.52 6.11
N LEU A 36 -18.06 7.68 6.42
CA LEU A 36 -18.27 8.09 7.80
C LEU A 36 -19.07 6.98 8.50
N PRO A 37 -18.56 6.45 9.61
CA PRO A 37 -19.32 5.48 10.36
C PRO A 37 -20.54 6.14 11.00
N GLU A 38 -21.71 5.55 10.82
CA GLU A 38 -22.92 5.97 11.53
C GLU A 38 -22.68 5.83 13.05
N GLY A 39 -22.80 6.95 13.77
CA GLY A 39 -22.30 7.16 15.14
C GLY A 39 -22.91 6.32 16.27
N SER A 40 -23.63 5.25 15.96
CA SER A 40 -24.27 4.34 16.93
C SER A 40 -23.83 2.88 16.82
N LYS A 41 -22.93 2.54 15.88
CA LYS A 41 -22.47 1.15 15.66
C LYS A 41 -21.13 0.91 16.37
N ASN A 42 -20.95 -0.30 16.91
CA ASN A 42 -19.67 -0.75 17.45
C ASN A 42 -18.64 -0.89 16.34
N PHE A 43 -17.39 -0.54 16.65
CA PHE A 43 -16.27 -0.61 15.71
C PHE A 43 -15.41 -1.85 15.97
N VAL A 44 -14.89 -2.45 14.90
CA VAL A 44 -13.87 -3.49 14.97
C VAL A 44 -12.58 -2.94 14.40
N VAL A 45 -11.56 -2.83 15.24
CA VAL A 45 -10.21 -2.39 14.84
C VAL A 45 -9.38 -3.61 14.50
N TYR A 46 -8.91 -3.70 13.26
CA TYR A 46 -7.92 -4.69 12.85
C TYR A 46 -6.53 -4.09 12.98
N CYS A 47 -5.68 -4.71 13.79
CA CYS A 47 -4.28 -4.34 13.93
C CYS A 47 -3.42 -5.43 13.30
N ASP A 48 -2.55 -5.06 12.37
CA ASP A 48 -1.57 -5.98 11.82
C ASP A 48 -0.34 -6.03 12.74
N ALA A 49 0.02 -7.24 13.20
CA ALA A 49 1.19 -7.47 14.04
C ALA A 49 2.45 -7.74 13.20
N SER A 50 2.56 -7.15 12.02
CA SER A 50 3.79 -7.25 11.25
C SER A 50 4.88 -6.47 11.96
N HIS A 51 5.98 -7.15 12.29
CA HIS A 51 7.18 -6.56 12.89
C HIS A 51 7.90 -5.57 11.95
N LYS A 52 7.29 -5.25 10.81
CA LYS A 52 7.71 -4.25 9.84
C LYS A 52 6.50 -3.37 9.58
N GLY A 53 6.45 -2.23 10.27
CA GLY A 53 5.39 -1.24 10.06
C GLY A 53 5.31 -0.89 8.57
N LEU A 54 4.17 -1.23 7.96
CA LEU A 54 3.75 -0.71 6.67
C LEU A 54 2.70 0.38 6.96
N GLY A 55 3.16 1.43 7.66
CA GLY A 55 2.42 2.67 7.88
C GLY A 55 2.74 3.67 6.77
#